data_AF-A0A0G0NU17-F1
#
_entry.id   AF-A0A0G0NU17-F1
#
_cell.length_a   1.000
_cell.length_b   1.000
_cell.length_c   1.000
_cell.angle_alpha   90.00
_cell.angle_beta   90.00
_cell.angle_gamma   90.00
#
_symmetry.space_group_name_H-M   'P 1'
#
loop_
_entity.id
_entity.type
_entity.pdbx_description
1 polymer ?
#
loop_
_entity_poly.entity_id
_entity_poly.type
_entity_poly.pdbx_seq_one_letter_code
_entity_poly.pdbx_strand_id
1 'polypeptide(L)'
;MPPMPPIERAKKLEKITLPNDPGLQARLEAKLAEYKTRVEPERAKAIKEGINIESMIARFITRTTYKIEVLTRLLETGTVDVEALRKEISERDGDIYVEKEFDTACAVMNDYCENGGRNTVGGTGF
;
A
#
# COMPACT_ATOMS: atom_id res chain seq x y z
N MET A 1 30.42 12.13 25.18
CA MET A 1 29.12 11.90 24.51
C MET A 1 28.82 10.42 24.55
N PRO A 2 27.71 9.97 25.13
CA PRO A 2 27.33 8.56 25.06
C PRO A 2 26.99 8.19 23.60
N PRO A 3 27.30 6.96 23.15
CA PRO A 3 26.86 6.50 21.83
C PRO A 3 25.32 6.49 21.81
N MET A 4 24.74 7.08 20.77
CA MET A 4 23.30 6.99 20.54
C MET A 4 22.92 5.51 20.37
N PRO A 5 21.79 5.06 20.94
CA PRO A 5 21.30 3.71 20.73
C PRO A 5 21.10 3.48 19.23
N PRO A 6 21.39 2.26 18.72
CA PRO A 6 21.09 1.92 17.34
C PRO A 6 19.61 2.17 17.11
N ILE A 7 19.29 3.00 16.11
CA ILE A 7 17.91 3.19 15.64
C ILE A 7 17.42 1.79 15.29
N GLU A 8 16.50 1.24 16.09
CA GLU A 8 15.81 -0.01 15.78
C GLU A 8 15.23 0.16 14.38
N ARG A 9 15.85 -0.52 13.40
CA ARG A 9 15.34 -0.56 12.03
C ARG A 9 13.92 -1.06 12.16
N ALA A 10 12.95 -0.23 11.78
CA ALA A 10 11.54 -0.60 11.79
C ALA A 10 11.41 -2.01 11.22
N LYS A 11 10.81 -2.92 12.00
CA LYS A 11 10.67 -4.34 11.68
C LYS A 11 10.17 -4.44 10.24
N LYS A 12 11.04 -4.88 9.33
CA LYS A 12 10.71 -4.97 7.91
C LYS A 12 9.63 -6.04 7.79
N LEU A 13 8.45 -5.68 7.31
CA LEU A 13 7.37 -6.64 7.09
C LEU A 13 7.83 -7.57 5.96
N GLU A 14 8.01 -8.86 6.28
CA GLU A 14 8.44 -9.86 5.29
C GLU A 14 7.23 -10.42 4.53
N LYS A 15 6.09 -10.56 5.22
CA LYS A 15 4.87 -11.16 4.65
C LYS A 15 3.62 -10.54 5.26
N ILE A 16 2.60 -10.34 4.42
CA ILE A 16 1.23 -9.99 4.84
C ILE A 16 0.33 -11.16 4.48
N THR A 17 -0.53 -11.58 5.42
CA THR A 17 -1.43 -12.73 5.21
C THR A 17 -2.88 -12.26 5.32
N LEU A 18 -3.71 -12.70 4.38
CA LEU A 18 -5.12 -12.40 4.38
C LEU A 18 -5.75 -13.04 5.63
N PRO A 19 -6.53 -12.28 6.41
CA PRO A 19 -7.20 -12.84 7.56
C PRO A 19 -8.21 -13.90 7.11
N ASN A 20 -8.33 -14.99 7.86
CA ASN A 20 -9.34 -16.04 7.62
C ASN A 20 -10.75 -15.63 8.08
N ASP A 21 -10.93 -14.40 8.58
CA ASP A 21 -12.23 -13.87 8.98
C ASP A 21 -12.99 -13.32 7.76
N PRO A 22 -14.16 -13.89 7.40
CA PRO A 22 -14.92 -13.46 6.23
C PRO A 22 -15.42 -12.00 6.32
N GLY A 23 -15.71 -11.53 7.54
CA GLY A 23 -16.13 -10.15 7.78
C GLY A 23 -15.01 -9.15 7.50
N LEU A 24 -13.78 -9.50 7.87
CA LEU A 24 -12.59 -8.71 7.60
C LEU A 24 -12.19 -8.76 6.13
N GLN A 25 -12.36 -9.88 5.44
CA GLN A 25 -12.16 -9.98 3.98
C GLN A 25 -13.12 -9.08 3.22
N ALA A 26 -14.43 -9.14 3.51
CA ALA A 26 -15.44 -8.28 2.87
C ALA A 26 -15.14 -6.78 3.09
N ARG A 27 -14.60 -6.45 4.27
CA ARG A 27 -14.14 -5.10 4.60
C ARG A 27 -12.92 -4.69 3.77
N LEU A 28 -11.93 -5.56 3.63
CA LEU A 28 -10.76 -5.33 2.77
C LEU A 28 -11.18 -5.14 1.30
N GLU A 29 -12.12 -5.92 0.79
CA GLU A 29 -12.70 -5.76 -0.55
C GLU A 29 -13.40 -4.41 -0.72
N ALA A 30 -14.23 -4.02 0.25
CA ALA A 30 -14.88 -2.70 0.25
C ALA A 30 -13.84 -1.57 0.26
N LYS A 31 -12.73 -1.75 0.99
CA LYS A 31 -11.64 -0.77 1.03
C LYS A 31 -10.89 -0.70 -0.29
N LEU A 32 -10.67 -1.83 -0.94
CA LEU A 32 -10.09 -1.87 -2.29
C LEU A 32 -10.98 -1.11 -3.29
N ALA A 33 -12.30 -1.30 -3.22
CA ALA A 33 -13.24 -0.55 -4.06
C ALA A 33 -13.21 0.96 -3.77
N GLU A 34 -13.15 1.37 -2.49
CA GLU A 34 -12.98 2.77 -2.10
C GLU A 34 -11.67 3.36 -2.66
N TYR A 35 -10.57 2.64 -2.59
CA TYR A 35 -9.30 3.11 -3.15
C TYR A 35 -9.33 3.21 -4.68
N LYS A 36 -9.92 2.22 -5.37
CA LYS A 36 -10.07 2.26 -6.84
C LYS A 36 -10.91 3.45 -7.29
N THR A 37 -12.06 3.69 -6.65
CA THR A 37 -12.93 4.84 -6.99
C THR A 37 -12.28 6.20 -6.78
N ARG A 38 -11.27 6.31 -5.90
CA ARG A 38 -10.48 7.54 -5.73
C ARG A 38 -9.40 7.72 -6.78
N VAL A 39 -8.81 6.64 -7.26
CA VAL A 39 -7.66 6.69 -8.19
C VAL A 39 -8.10 6.69 -9.65
N GLU A 40 -9.20 6.00 -10.00
CA GLU A 40 -9.65 5.90 -11.40
C GLU A 40 -10.02 7.24 -12.07
N PRO A 41 -10.74 8.17 -11.41
CA PRO A 41 -11.07 9.46 -12.03
C PRO A 41 -9.83 10.30 -12.29
N GLU A 42 -8.89 10.31 -11.36
CA GLU A 42 -7.62 11.03 -11.48
C GLU A 42 -6.73 10.43 -12.57
N ARG A 43 -6.70 9.10 -12.67
CA ARG A 43 -6.01 8.38 -13.74
C ARG A 43 -6.63 8.68 -15.12
N ALA A 44 -7.95 8.63 -15.22
CA ALA A 44 -8.67 8.94 -16.45
C ALA A 44 -8.45 10.40 -16.89
N LYS A 45 -8.42 11.33 -15.93
CA LYS A 45 -8.12 12.74 -16.19
C LYS A 45 -6.69 12.92 -16.68
N ALA A 46 -5.69 12.30 -16.04
CA ALA A 46 -4.30 12.39 -16.45
C ALA A 46 -4.07 11.84 -17.87
N ILE A 47 -4.71 10.72 -18.23
CA ILE A 47 -4.69 10.17 -19.60
C ILE A 47 -5.32 11.16 -20.58
N LYS A 48 -6.47 11.74 -20.24
CA LYS A 48 -7.19 12.69 -21.11
C LYS A 48 -6.43 13.99 -21.34
N GLU A 49 -5.72 14.49 -20.33
CA GLU A 49 -4.98 15.75 -20.40
C GLU A 49 -3.55 15.56 -20.97
N GLY A 50 -3.16 14.33 -21.33
CA GLY A 50 -1.82 14.03 -21.85
C GLY A 50 -0.71 14.36 -20.86
N ILE A 51 -1.04 14.45 -19.58
CA ILE A 51 -0.08 14.77 -18.53
C ILE A 51 0.81 13.56 -18.35
N ASN A 52 2.13 13.77 -18.22
CA ASN A 52 3.01 12.67 -17.84
C ASN A 52 2.58 12.19 -16.45
N ILE A 53 1.85 11.08 -16.49
CA ILE A 53 1.26 10.36 -15.37
C ILE A 53 2.33 10.14 -14.29
N GLU A 54 3.58 9.89 -14.67
CA GLU A 54 4.71 9.66 -13.77
C GLU A 54 4.91 10.79 -12.74
N SER A 55 4.79 12.06 -13.13
CA SER A 55 5.07 13.22 -12.27
C SER A 55 3.93 13.57 -11.32
N MET A 56 2.68 13.41 -11.76
CA MET A 56 1.51 13.64 -10.92
C MET A 56 1.20 12.44 -10.01
N ILE A 57 1.53 11.23 -10.46
CA ILE A 57 1.37 9.99 -9.69
C ILE A 57 2.37 9.88 -8.55
N ALA A 58 3.60 10.36 -8.72
CA ALA A 58 4.72 10.14 -7.80
C ALA A 58 4.46 10.49 -6.33
N ARG A 59 3.50 11.38 -6.01
CA ARG A 59 3.24 11.78 -4.61
C ARG A 59 1.86 11.41 -4.08
N PHE A 60 0.80 11.55 -4.88
CA PHE A 60 -0.57 11.39 -4.37
C PHE A 60 -1.15 10.01 -4.71
N ILE A 61 -0.84 9.51 -5.91
CA ILE A 61 -1.36 8.25 -6.40
C ILE A 61 -0.49 7.08 -5.93
N THR A 62 0.85 7.20 -5.87
CA THR A 62 1.75 6.16 -5.34
C THR A 62 1.31 5.60 -3.99
N ARG A 63 0.94 6.45 -3.03
CA ARG A 63 0.44 6.01 -1.71
C ARG A 63 -0.78 5.12 -1.78
N THR A 64 -1.76 5.49 -2.60
CA THR A 64 -3.03 4.77 -2.72
C THR A 64 -2.89 3.57 -3.65
N THR A 65 -2.07 3.69 -4.70
CA THR A 65 -1.75 2.64 -5.65
C THR A 65 -0.96 1.51 -5.01
N TYR A 66 0.05 1.78 -4.18
CA TYR A 66 0.73 0.72 -3.44
C TYR A 66 -0.22 -0.03 -2.49
N LYS A 67 -1.16 0.68 -1.85
CA LYS A 67 -2.21 0.04 -1.04
C LYS A 67 -3.13 -0.84 -1.90
N ILE A 68 -3.55 -0.36 -3.07
CA ILE A 68 -4.38 -1.12 -4.03
C ILE A 68 -3.64 -2.38 -4.49
N GLU A 69 -2.36 -2.27 -4.87
CA GLU A 69 -1.54 -3.39 -5.33
C GLU A 69 -1.36 -4.45 -4.24
N VAL A 70 -0.99 -4.02 -3.03
CA VAL A 70 -0.86 -4.93 -1.88
C VAL A 70 -2.20 -5.60 -1.57
N LEU A 71 -3.32 -4.85 -1.52
CA LEU A 71 -4.66 -5.40 -1.28
C LEU A 71 -5.10 -6.38 -2.37
N THR A 72 -4.86 -6.02 -3.63
CA THR A 72 -5.27 -6.84 -4.79
C THR A 72 -4.52 -8.16 -4.74
N ARG A 73 -3.19 -8.11 -4.59
CA ARG A 73 -2.38 -9.33 -4.44
C ARG A 73 -2.83 -10.13 -3.23
N LEU A 74 -3.08 -9.49 -2.09
CA LEU A 74 -3.52 -10.16 -0.87
C LEU A 74 -4.87 -10.89 -1.03
N LEU A 75 -5.83 -10.28 -1.73
CA LEU A 75 -7.14 -10.89 -2.00
C LEU A 75 -7.06 -12.00 -3.06
N GLU A 76 -6.15 -11.91 -4.03
CA GLU A 76 -5.97 -12.92 -5.08
C GLU A 76 -5.19 -14.15 -4.61
N THR A 77 -4.10 -13.95 -3.86
CA THR A 77 -3.17 -15.03 -3.47
C THR A 77 -3.33 -15.45 -2.01
N GLY A 78 -4.11 -14.71 -1.22
CA GLY A 78 -4.22 -14.88 0.23
C GLY A 78 -2.96 -14.47 1.02
N THR A 79 -1.83 -14.25 0.36
CA THR A 79 -0.57 -13.86 1.01
C THR A 79 0.31 -13.03 0.09
N VAL A 80 0.90 -11.96 0.63
CA VAL A 80 1.82 -11.08 -0.07
C VAL A 80 3.20 -11.23 0.52
N ASP A 81 4.16 -11.62 -0.31
CA ASP A 81 5.58 -11.47 -0.03
C ASP A 81 5.98 -10.02 -0.34
N VAL A 82 6.35 -9.29 0.71
CA VAL A 82 6.61 -7.85 0.63
C VAL A 82 7.90 -7.58 -0.13
N GLU A 83 8.91 -8.45 -0.03
CA GLU A 83 10.17 -8.28 -0.77
C GLU A 83 10.01 -8.60 -2.25
N ALA A 84 9.23 -9.64 -2.58
CA ALA A 84 8.92 -9.96 -3.96
C ALA A 84 8.12 -8.84 -4.63
N LEU A 85 7.08 -8.35 -3.97
CA LEU A 85 6.25 -7.26 -4.49
C LEU A 85 7.03 -5.95 -4.58
N ARG A 86 7.89 -5.67 -3.59
CA ARG A 86 8.82 -4.54 -3.63
C ARG A 86 9.68 -4.59 -4.88
N LYS A 87 10.31 -5.74 -5.14
CA LYS A 87 11.18 -5.90 -6.30
C LYS A 87 10.41 -5.69 -7.60
N GLU A 88 9.25 -6.34 -7.73
CA GLU A 88 8.37 -6.22 -8.89
C GLU A 88 8.00 -4.76 -9.19
N ILE A 89 7.57 -4.01 -8.17
CA ILE A 89 7.19 -2.60 -8.32
C ILE A 89 8.41 -1.72 -8.59
N SER A 90 9.55 -1.97 -7.93
CA SER A 90 10.77 -1.19 -8.17
C SER A 90 11.33 -1.38 -9.58
N GLU A 91 11.23 -2.59 -10.13
CA GLU A 91 11.65 -2.90 -11.50
C GLU A 91 10.67 -2.31 -12.53
N ARG A 92 9.37 -2.26 -12.21
CA ARG A 92 8.32 -1.72 -13.08
C ARG A 92 8.30 -0.19 -13.11
N ASP A 93 8.39 0.44 -11.95
CA ASP A 93 8.16 1.88 -11.77
C ASP A 93 9.48 2.67 -11.75
N GLY A 94 10.64 2.00 -11.64
CA GLY A 94 11.96 2.62 -11.73
C GLY A 94 12.14 3.80 -10.77
N ASP A 95 12.48 4.97 -11.31
CA ASP A 95 12.72 6.21 -10.53
C ASP A 95 11.47 6.78 -9.83
N ILE A 96 10.28 6.29 -10.18
CA ILE A 96 9.01 6.69 -9.55
C ILE A 96 8.77 5.91 -8.25
N TYR A 97 9.50 4.80 -8.06
CA TYR A 97 9.40 3.98 -6.86
C TYR A 97 9.89 4.73 -5.63
N VAL A 98 8.99 4.89 -4.64
CA VAL A 98 9.34 5.50 -3.35
C VAL A 98 9.24 4.45 -2.25
N GLU A 99 10.40 3.93 -1.82
CA GLU A 99 10.49 2.85 -0.81
C GLU A 99 9.71 3.16 0.46
N LYS A 100 9.83 4.40 0.97
CA LYS A 100 9.12 4.82 2.20
C LYS A 100 7.60 4.76 2.06
N GLU A 101 7.09 5.07 0.87
CA GLU A 101 5.64 5.07 0.61
C GLU A 101 5.10 3.66 0.46
N PHE A 102 5.88 2.78 -0.16
CA PHE A 102 5.58 1.35 -0.22
C PHE A 102 5.58 0.72 1.17
N ASP A 103 6.61 0.97 1.98
CA ASP A 103 6.69 0.43 3.35
C ASP A 103 5.55 0.94 4.23
N THR A 104 5.17 2.21 4.07
CA THR A 104 3.99 2.77 4.74
C THR A 104 2.70 2.07 4.27
N ALA A 105 2.55 1.82 2.97
CA ALA A 105 1.39 1.10 2.45
C ALA A 105 1.32 -0.33 3.01
N CYS A 106 2.43 -1.07 3.02
CA CYS A 106 2.52 -2.40 3.62
C CYS A 106 2.18 -2.40 5.11
N ALA A 107 2.69 -1.43 5.88
CA ALA A 107 2.38 -1.31 7.30
C ALA A 107 0.89 -1.05 7.56
N VAL A 108 0.26 -0.17 6.77
CA VAL A 108 -1.18 0.12 6.85
C VAL A 108 -1.98 -1.14 6.48
N MET A 109 -1.60 -1.86 5.43
CA MET A 109 -2.30 -3.09 5.02
C MET A 109 -2.15 -4.21 6.04
N ASN A 110 -0.97 -4.35 6.63
CA ASN A 110 -0.74 -5.30 7.70
C ASN A 110 -1.58 -4.95 8.94
N ASP A 111 -1.69 -3.67 9.31
CA ASP A 111 -2.58 -3.25 10.42
C ASP A 111 -4.06 -3.49 10.11
N TYR A 112 -4.50 -3.35 8.86
CA TYR A 112 -5.85 -3.77 8.45
C TYR A 112 -6.07 -5.28 8.60
N CYS A 113 -5.05 -6.09 8.34
CA CYS A 113 -5.14 -7.56 8.45
C CYS A 113 -5.08 -8.04 9.91
N GLU A 114 -4.21 -7.44 10.74
CA GLU A 114 -4.00 -7.85 12.13
C GLU A 114 -5.00 -7.20 13.11
N ASN A 115 -5.30 -5.91 12.93
CA ASN A 115 -6.03 -5.10 13.90
C ASN A 115 -7.30 -4.46 13.33
N GLY A 116 -7.64 -4.70 12.06
CA GLY A 116 -8.77 -4.04 11.38
C GLY A 116 -8.56 -2.54 11.16
N GLY A 117 -7.31 -2.07 11.14
CA GLY A 117 -6.98 -0.67 10.82
C GLY A 117 -7.07 0.31 11.99
N ARG A 118 -7.19 -0.20 13.23
CA ARG A 118 -7.35 0.61 14.45
C ARG A 118 -6.16 1.50 14.76
N ASN A 119 -4.96 1.22 14.24
CA ASN A 119 -3.77 2.04 14.49
C ASN A 119 -3.41 2.97 13.32
N THR A 120 -4.23 3.04 12.27
CA THR A 120 -3.94 3.90 11.12
C THR A 120 -4.27 5.37 11.46
N VAL A 121 -3.26 6.13 11.90
CA VAL A 121 -3.41 7.56 12.22
C VAL A 121 -3.77 8.34 10.94
N GLY A 122 -5.00 8.82 10.86
CA GLY A 122 -5.55 9.54 9.71
C GLY A 122 -6.39 8.70 8.73
N GLY A 123 -6.52 7.39 8.96
CA GLY A 123 -7.50 6.56 8.30
C GLY A 123 -8.79 6.55 9.10
N THR A 124 -9.94 6.71 8.44
CA THR A 124 -11.20 6.22 9.01
C THR A 124 -11.03 4.72 9.22
N GLY A 125 -10.71 4.31 10.45
CA GLY A 125 -10.77 2.91 10.85
C GLY A 125 -12.15 2.34 10.53
N PHE A 126 -12.24 1.02 10.39
CA PHE A 126 -13.53 0.34 10.30
C PHE A 126 -14.36 0.54 11.56
#